data_AF-A0A5B6TGQ7-F1
#
_entry.id   AF-A0A5B6TGQ7-F1
#
_cell.length_a   1.000
_cell.length_b   1.000
_cell.length_c   1.000
_cell.angle_alpha   90.00
_cell.angle_beta   90.00
_cell.angle_gamma   90.00
#
_symmetry.space_group_name_H-M   'P 1'
#
loop_
_entity.id
_entity.type
_entity.pdbx_description
1 polymer ?
#
loop_
_entity_poly.entity_id
_entity_poly.type
_entity_poly.pdbx_seq_one_letter_code
_entity_poly.pdbx_strand_id
1 'polypeptide(L)'
;MTQHSRYLITATGGEEIDLTYAKELRSNNLFPFGLHNYAIYHTPEGLFVKATNSDNPNLMLDQYEVIEEAAARGYSHPHQRVEEE
;
A
#
# COMPACT_ATOMS: atom_id res chain seq x y z
N MET A 1 13.81 22.80 -8.50
CA MET A 1 13.53 21.84 -7.41
C MET A 1 12.08 21.43 -7.58
N THR A 2 11.80 20.17 -7.90
CA THR A 2 10.43 19.64 -7.96
C THR A 2 9.87 19.59 -6.55
N GLN A 3 8.79 20.33 -6.30
CA GLN A 3 8.08 20.29 -5.03
C GLN A 3 7.24 19.01 -5.02
N HIS A 4 7.67 18.01 -4.25
CA HIS A 4 6.88 16.79 -4.06
C HIS A 4 5.81 17.07 -3.01
N SER A 5 4.54 16.82 -3.34
CA SER A 5 3.47 16.81 -2.36
C SER A 5 3.74 15.70 -1.36
N ARG A 6 3.57 15.99 -0.07
CA ARG A 6 3.74 14.97 0.97
C ARG A 6 2.66 13.91 0.84
N TYR A 7 3.05 12.64 0.91
CA TYR A 7 2.13 11.51 0.99
C TYR A 7 2.13 10.96 2.42
N LEU A 8 1.27 11.52 3.27
CA LEU A 8 1.10 11.10 4.65
C LEU A 8 -0.08 10.14 4.75
N ILE A 9 0.11 9.03 5.48
CA ILE A 9 -0.94 8.05 5.75
C ILE A 9 -1.08 7.83 7.25
N THR A 10 -2.22 7.30 7.67
CA THR A 10 -2.43 6.84 9.04
C THR A 10 -2.55 5.32 9.02
N ALA A 11 -1.64 4.64 9.71
CA ALA A 11 -1.68 3.20 9.83
C ALA A 11 -2.73 2.75 10.86
N THR A 12 -3.06 1.46 10.84
CA THR A 12 -4.10 0.87 11.69
C THR A 12 -3.81 1.04 13.20
N GLY A 13 -2.55 1.22 13.60
CA GLY A 13 -2.17 1.54 14.99
C GLY A 13 -2.36 3.01 15.39
N GLY A 14 -2.73 3.88 14.45
CA GLY A 14 -2.92 5.32 14.65
C GLY A 14 -1.67 6.15 14.37
N GLU A 15 -0.53 5.54 14.08
CA GLU A 15 0.70 6.23 13.69
C GLU A 15 0.58 6.87 12.30
N GLU A 16 1.09 8.10 12.18
CA GLU A 16 1.25 8.78 10.90
C GLU A 16 2.59 8.38 10.27
N ILE A 17 2.58 7.99 8.99
CA ILE A 17 3.76 7.54 8.26
C ILE A 17 3.89 8.36 6.98
N ASP A 18 5.10 8.83 6.70
CA ASP A 18 5.42 9.54 5.47
C ASP A 18 5.90 8.55 4.38
N LEU A 19 5.10 8.43 3.31
CA LEU A 19 5.39 7.61 2.14
C LEU A 19 5.95 8.42 0.96
N THR A 20 6.21 9.72 1.11
CA THR A 20 6.66 10.63 0.02
C THR A 20 7.88 10.10 -0.72
N TYR A 21 8.80 9.45 0.01
CA TYR A 21 10.03 8.88 -0.53
C TYR A 21 10.12 7.37 -0.31
N ALA A 22 9.00 6.71 0.00
CA ALA A 22 9.00 5.28 0.21
C ALA A 22 9.24 4.55 -1.13
N LYS A 23 10.03 3.48 -1.06
CA LYS A 23 10.24 2.58 -2.19
C LYS A 23 9.10 1.57 -2.25
N GLU A 24 8.36 1.56 -3.34
CA GLU A 24 7.43 0.47 -3.64
C GLU A 24 8.22 -0.80 -3.96
N LEU A 25 7.95 -1.88 -3.21
CA LEU A 25 8.57 -3.18 -3.40
C LEU A 25 7.75 -4.09 -4.32
N ARG A 26 6.42 -3.98 -4.23
CA ARG A 26 5.43 -4.74 -4.99
C ARG A 26 4.09 -4.02 -4.94
N SER A 27 3.33 -4.06 -6.03
CA SER A 27 1.96 -3.54 -6.06
C SER A 27 1.12 -4.24 -7.13
N ASN A 28 -0.19 -3.99 -7.08
CA ASN A 28 -1.10 -4.25 -8.17
C ASN A 28 -1.81 -2.95 -8.59
N ASN A 29 -1.08 -2.07 -9.26
CA ASN A 29 -1.61 -0.76 -9.69
C ASN A 29 -2.33 -0.78 -11.05
N LEU A 30 -2.34 -1.92 -11.74
CA LEU A 30 -3.02 -2.09 -13.04
C LEU A 30 -4.53 -1.85 -12.92
N PHE A 31 -5.10 -2.21 -11.76
CA PHE A 31 -6.51 -2.02 -11.45
C PHE A 31 -6.60 -1.39 -10.06
N PRO A 32 -6.78 -0.07 -9.99
CA PRO A 32 -6.55 0.66 -8.76
C PRO A 32 -7.72 0.61 -7.77
N PHE A 33 -8.87 0.06 -8.15
CA PHE A 33 -10.08 0.06 -7.32
C PHE A 33 -10.56 -1.36 -7.05
N GLY A 34 -10.90 -1.65 -5.79
CA GLY A 34 -11.42 -2.93 -5.34
C GLY A 34 -10.40 -3.80 -4.61
N LEU A 35 -10.89 -4.90 -4.01
CA LEU A 35 -10.15 -5.76 -3.07
C LEU A 35 -8.79 -6.30 -3.54
N HIS A 36 -8.55 -6.33 -4.86
CA HIS A 36 -7.32 -6.86 -5.45
C HIS A 36 -6.17 -5.84 -5.50
N ASN A 37 -6.43 -4.56 -5.22
CA ASN A 37 -5.41 -3.53 -5.19
C ASN A 37 -4.64 -3.56 -3.87
N TYR A 38 -3.32 -3.56 -3.99
CA TYR A 38 -2.40 -3.49 -2.87
C TYR A 38 -1.08 -2.85 -3.28
N ALA A 39 -0.34 -2.37 -2.29
CA ALA A 39 1.06 -1.99 -2.43
C ALA A 39 1.84 -2.32 -1.15
N ILE A 40 3.12 -2.66 -1.31
CA ILE A 40 4.07 -2.85 -0.23
C ILE A 40 5.14 -1.78 -0.36
N TYR A 41 5.28 -0.94 0.65
CA TYR A 41 6.24 0.15 0.71
C TYR A 41 7.36 -0.14 1.71
N HIS A 42 8.56 0.34 1.41
CA HIS A 42 9.67 0.44 2.34
C HIS A 42 10.06 1.91 2.52
N THR A 43 9.88 2.45 3.72
CA THR A 43 10.10 3.87 3.99
C THR A 43 11.60 4.17 4.20
N PRO A 44 12.03 5.44 4.06
CA PRO A 44 13.41 5.83 4.37
C PRO A 44 13.83 5.55 5.83
N GLU A 45 12.87 5.53 6.74
CA GLU A 45 13.05 5.22 8.17
C GLU A 45 13.19 3.72 8.45
N GLY A 46 13.07 2.87 7.42
CA GLY A 46 13.22 1.42 7.53
C GLY A 46 11.94 0.67 7.90
N LEU A 47 10.77 1.32 7.81
CA LEU A 47 9.49 0.68 8.05
C LEU A 47 8.98 -0.02 6.79
N PHE A 48 8.26 -1.13 6.97
CA PHE A 48 7.53 -1.79 5.89
C PHE A 48 6.04 -1.58 6.08
N VAL A 49 5.38 -1.03 5.07
CA VAL A 49 3.96 -0.69 5.11
C VAL A 49 3.22 -1.47 4.05
N LYS A 50 2.23 -2.26 4.46
CA LYS A 50 1.24 -2.85 3.58
C LYS A 50 0.08 -1.89 3.42
N ALA A 51 -0.25 -1.57 2.17
CA ALA A 51 -1.42 -0.82 1.81
C ALA A 51 -2.39 -1.71 1.02
N THR A 52 -3.67 -1.69 1.36
CA THR A 52 -4.73 -2.45 0.68
C THR A 52 -5.96 -1.59 0.44
N ASN A 53 -6.81 -2.05 -0.46
CA ASN A 53 -8.13 -1.49 -0.71
C ASN A 53 -9.21 -2.33 -0.03
N SER A 54 -10.13 -1.70 0.70
CA SER A 54 -11.21 -2.35 1.44
C SER A 54 -12.49 -2.65 0.61
N ASP A 55 -12.34 -2.81 -0.70
CA ASP A 55 -13.41 -2.78 -1.71
C ASP A 55 -13.99 -1.38 -1.95
N ASN A 56 -13.19 -0.36 -1.68
CA ASN A 56 -13.56 1.03 -1.88
C ASN A 56 -13.43 1.41 -3.37
N PRO A 57 -14.53 1.80 -4.03
CA PRO A 57 -14.50 2.17 -5.44
C PRO A 57 -13.95 3.58 -5.70
N ASN A 58 -13.74 4.38 -4.65
CA ASN A 58 -13.35 5.80 -4.76
C ASN A 58 -11.90 6.06 -4.37
N LEU A 59 -11.29 5.16 -3.59
CA LEU A 59 -9.92 5.29 -3.12
C LEU A 59 -9.09 4.16 -3.68
N MET A 60 -7.83 4.43 -4.03
CA MET A 60 -6.96 3.38 -4.53
C MET A 60 -6.54 2.43 -3.40
N LEU A 61 -6.07 2.99 -2.29
CA LEU A 61 -5.63 2.29 -1.10
C LEU A 61 -6.17 3.08 0.10
N ASP A 62 -6.83 2.40 1.03
CA ASP A 62 -7.51 3.02 2.17
C ASP A 62 -7.24 2.33 3.51
N GLN A 63 -6.50 1.23 3.49
CA GLN A 63 -6.01 0.55 4.68
C GLN A 63 -4.49 0.49 4.65
N TYR A 64 -3.86 0.84 5.78
CA TYR A 64 -2.42 0.86 5.93
C TYR A 64 -2.03 0.13 7.21
N GLU A 65 -1.04 -0.75 7.13
CA GLU A 65 -0.57 -1.55 8.25
C GLU A 65 0.96 -1.64 8.21
N VAL A 66 1.61 -1.35 9.33
CA VAL A 66 3.04 -1.64 9.50
C VAL A 66 3.20 -3.15 9.69
N ILE A 67 4.04 -3.75 8.86
CA ILE A 67 4.31 -5.18 8.87
C ILE A 67 5.81 -5.45 9.02
N GLU A 68 6.17 -6.68 9.41
CA GLU A 68 7.57 -7.08 9.47
C GLU A 68 8.18 -7.26 8.06
N GLU A 69 9.50 -7.09 7.95
CA GLU A 69 10.24 -7.26 6.68
C GLU A 69 9.98 -8.63 6.03
N ALA A 70 9.97 -9.70 6.82
CA ALA A 70 9.74 -11.06 6.33
C ALA A 70 8.34 -11.20 5.69
N ALA A 71 7.32 -10.62 6.33
CA ALA A 71 5.96 -10.59 5.79
C ALA A 71 5.88 -9.73 4.52
N ALA A 72 6.58 -8.60 4.47
CA ALA A 72 6.59 -7.72 3.32
C ALA A 72 7.22 -8.38 2.08
N ARG A 73 8.37 -9.04 2.26
CA ARG A 73 9.08 -9.74 1.17
C ARG A 73 8.34 -10.99 0.71
N GLY A 74 7.68 -11.69 1.63
CA GLY A 74 6.88 -12.88 1.37
C GLY A 74 5.43 -12.61 0.96
N TYR A 75 5.01 -11.34 0.87
CA TYR A 75 3.59 -11.00 0.76
C TYR A 75 2.93 -11.60 -0.48
N SER A 76 1.87 -12.38 -0.26
CA SER A 76 0.98 -12.90 -1.29
C SER A 76 -0.42 -12.33 -1.04
N HIS A 77 -0.92 -11.54 -1.97
CA HIS A 77 -2.22 -10.92 -1.82
C HIS A 77 -3.33 -11.95 -2.04
N PRO A 78 -4.31 -12.07 -1.11
CA PRO A 78 -5.32 -13.13 -1.19
C PRO A 78 -6.37 -12.91 -2.28
N HIS A 79 -6.55 -11.66 -2.73
CA HIS A 79 -7.53 -11.32 -3.75
C HIS A 79 -6.86 -11.24 -5.11
N GLN A 80 -7.47 -11.90 -6.08
CA GLN A 80 -7.14 -11.77 -7.49
C GLN A 80 -8.35 -11.16 -8.19
N ARG A 81 -8.12 -10.40 -9.26
CA ARG A 81 -9.22 -9.97 -10.11
C ARG A 81 -9.87 -11.20 -10.71
N VAL A 82 -11.17 -11.36 -10.51
CA VAL A 82 -11.99 -12.30 -11.28
C VAL A 82 -12.34 -11.58 -12.57
N GLU A 83 -11.75 -11.98 -13.69
CA GLU A 83 -12.23 -11.58 -15.00
C GLU A 83 -13.46 -12.45 -15.30
N GLU A 84 -14.66 -11.86 -15.27
CA GLU A 84 -15.84 -12.51 -15.86
C GLU A 84 -15.68 -12.42 -17.39
N GLU A 85 -15.62 -13.58 -18.06
CA GLU A 85 -15.61 -13.72 -19.53
C GLU A 85 -16.89 -13.19 -20.20
#